data_AF-A0AAV7ZXF3-F1
#
_entry.id   AF-A0AAV7ZXF3-F1
#
_cell.length_a   1.000
_cell.length_b   1.000
_cell.length_c   1.000
_cell.angle_alpha   90.00
_cell.angle_beta   90.00
_cell.angle_gamma   90.00
#
_symmetry.space_group_name_H-M   'P 1'
#
loop_
_entity.id
_entity.type
_entity.pdbx_description
1 polymer ?
#
loop_
_entity_poly.entity_id
_entity_poly.type
_entity_poly.pdbx_seq_one_letter_code
_entity_poly.pdbx_strand_id
1 'polypeptide(L)'
;MEQSLKKCCYLYDKHFFVWDSETILWLRKKQHIVGYLIGTSQQLEAQLEHWTLPLVLSHEEALLCYYNDLLTFYKVSSQLFPPNYETKNTTKKNDYLINSQLLTNEELVSYFSPMSTSTFTKFAVFQDVWKKGYYLTSGNKFGGDFLVYPGDPIHFHARFILTIVNISQKITPLQLISSARVGVAAKKKNLYASFDFEKLPKIADKQFIGKPLYLGFHWSDFQKKQRKKRTSKKNEMEIENENEKENETRRKIEKEKGIKNEKEKEKEKEKEKEKERSINLQEEKEKPTEKEKEKEMIIEEK
;
A
#
# COMPACT_ATOMS: atom_id res chain seq x y z
N MET A 1 -6.28 -34.91 -10.72
CA MET A 1 -6.94 -33.80 -11.45
C MET A 1 -7.84 -33.09 -10.45
N GLU A 2 -7.31 -32.06 -9.80
CA GLU A 2 -8.09 -31.19 -8.90
C GLU A 2 -9.29 -30.64 -9.67
N GLN A 3 -10.50 -30.95 -9.21
CA GLN A 3 -11.69 -30.22 -9.62
C GLN A 3 -11.44 -28.77 -9.23
N SER A 4 -11.08 -27.91 -10.19
CA SER A 4 -10.94 -26.48 -9.91
C SER A 4 -12.26 -26.03 -9.29
N LEU A 5 -12.23 -25.60 -8.02
CA LEU A 5 -13.40 -25.04 -7.35
C LEU A 5 -14.00 -23.98 -8.29
N LYS A 6 -15.26 -24.20 -8.69
CA LYS A 6 -15.99 -23.23 -9.50
C LYS A 6 -16.05 -21.93 -8.72
N LYS A 7 -15.59 -20.84 -9.33
CA LYS A 7 -15.63 -19.50 -8.76
C LYS A 7 -17.07 -18.98 -8.91
N CYS A 8 -17.77 -18.86 -7.80
CA CYS A 8 -19.21 -18.57 -7.80
C CYS A 8 -19.49 -17.11 -7.43
N CYS A 9 -20.48 -16.53 -8.10
CA CYS A 9 -21.07 -15.23 -7.78
C CYS A 9 -22.57 -15.42 -7.50
N TYR A 10 -23.07 -14.82 -6.44
CA TYR A 10 -24.44 -14.94 -5.99
C TYR A 10 -25.17 -13.62 -6.20
N LEU A 11 -26.24 -13.65 -6.99
CA LEU A 11 -27.13 -12.54 -7.24
C LEU A 11 -28.28 -12.57 -6.22
N TYR A 12 -28.40 -11.48 -5.48
CA TYR A 12 -29.55 -11.23 -4.60
C TYR A 12 -30.02 -9.78 -4.79
N ASP A 13 -31.31 -9.64 -5.08
CA ASP A 13 -31.93 -8.38 -5.52
C ASP A 13 -31.16 -7.75 -6.69
N LYS A 14 -30.39 -6.68 -6.43
CA LYS A 14 -29.59 -5.97 -7.44
C LYS A 14 -28.08 -6.05 -7.26
N HIS A 15 -27.62 -6.95 -6.39
CA HIS A 15 -26.23 -6.99 -5.93
C HIS A 15 -25.58 -8.34 -6.18
N PHE A 16 -24.29 -8.30 -6.54
CA PHE A 16 -23.47 -9.46 -6.88
C PHE A 16 -22.48 -9.75 -5.76
N PHE A 17 -22.69 -10.85 -5.04
CA PHE A 17 -21.91 -11.24 -3.88
C PHE A 17 -20.96 -12.39 -4.19
N VAL A 18 -19.72 -12.28 -3.73
CA VAL A 18 -18.75 -13.36 -3.70
C VAL A 18 -18.40 -13.63 -2.25
N TRP A 19 -18.60 -14.87 -1.81
CA TRP A 19 -18.38 -15.29 -0.43
C TRP A 19 -17.09 -16.09 -0.24
N ASP A 20 -16.52 -16.60 -1.32
CA ASP A 20 -15.31 -17.40 -1.28
C ASP A 20 -14.05 -16.52 -1.25
N SER A 21 -13.25 -16.70 -0.21
CA SER A 21 -12.01 -15.93 0.00
C SER A 21 -10.95 -16.18 -1.07
N GLU A 22 -10.83 -17.41 -1.58
CA GLU A 22 -9.88 -17.74 -2.64
C GLU A 22 -10.24 -17.06 -3.96
N THR A 23 -11.53 -17.08 -4.31
CA THR A 23 -12.08 -16.37 -5.46
C THR A 23 -11.84 -14.87 -5.35
N ILE A 24 -12.06 -14.26 -4.18
CA ILE A 24 -11.81 -12.83 -3.96
C ILE A 24 -10.33 -12.48 -4.15
N LEU A 25 -9.44 -13.26 -3.54
CA LEU A 25 -8.00 -13.05 -3.67
C LEU A 25 -7.55 -13.19 -5.14
N TRP A 26 -8.12 -14.16 -5.87
CA TRP A 26 -7.85 -14.34 -7.29
C TRP A 26 -8.37 -13.17 -8.13
N LEU A 27 -9.60 -12.71 -7.90
CA LEU A 27 -10.18 -11.55 -8.59
C LEU A 27 -9.29 -10.31 -8.43
N ARG A 28 -8.85 -10.02 -7.21
CA ARG A 28 -8.01 -8.85 -6.92
C ARG A 28 -6.58 -8.98 -7.48
N LYS A 29 -5.92 -10.11 -7.20
CA LYS A 29 -4.49 -10.28 -7.53
C LYS A 29 -4.22 -10.65 -8.99
N LYS A 30 -5.16 -11.36 -9.64
CA LYS A 30 -4.96 -11.88 -11.01
C LYS A 30 -5.84 -11.21 -12.04
N GLN A 31 -7.07 -10.84 -11.67
CA GLN A 31 -8.01 -10.22 -12.59
C GLN A 31 -8.13 -8.71 -12.42
N HIS A 32 -7.43 -8.08 -11.46
CA HIS A 32 -7.53 -6.63 -11.18
C HIS A 32 -8.97 -6.14 -10.90
N ILE A 33 -9.84 -7.01 -10.42
CA ILE A 33 -11.22 -6.71 -10.02
C ILE A 33 -11.22 -6.44 -8.52
N VAL A 34 -11.65 -5.25 -8.12
CA VAL A 34 -11.44 -4.75 -6.75
C VAL A 34 -12.63 -5.08 -5.86
N GLY A 35 -13.84 -4.78 -6.35
CA GLY A 35 -15.10 -4.79 -5.60
C GLY A 35 -15.07 -3.92 -4.34
N TYR A 36 -16.09 -4.07 -3.51
CA TYR A 36 -16.13 -3.51 -2.16
C TYR A 36 -16.51 -4.60 -1.16
N LEU A 37 -15.75 -4.71 -0.08
CA LEU A 37 -16.05 -5.68 0.98
C LEU A 37 -17.12 -5.09 1.91
N ILE A 38 -18.14 -5.88 2.25
CA ILE A 38 -19.14 -5.50 3.25
C ILE A 38 -18.61 -5.89 4.63
N GLY A 39 -18.46 -4.90 5.52
CA GLY A 39 -18.23 -5.15 6.94
C GLY A 39 -17.47 -4.03 7.65
N THR A 40 -18.14 -3.40 8.61
CA THR A 40 -17.66 -2.51 9.69
C THR A 40 -17.56 -0.99 9.45
N SER A 41 -17.60 -0.30 10.60
CA SER A 41 -18.00 1.08 10.89
C SER A 41 -17.27 2.18 10.12
N GLN A 42 -17.97 3.29 9.86
CA GLN A 42 -17.48 4.52 9.21
C GLN A 42 -16.21 5.13 9.83
N GLN A 43 -15.81 4.67 11.02
CA GLN A 43 -14.69 5.23 11.77
C GLN A 43 -13.32 4.64 11.39
N LEU A 44 -13.26 3.47 10.74
CA LEU A 44 -12.00 2.77 10.45
C LEU A 44 -11.98 2.21 9.01
N GLU A 45 -11.91 3.10 8.02
CA GLU A 45 -11.90 2.73 6.59
C GLU A 45 -10.74 1.78 6.20
N ALA A 46 -9.61 1.81 6.92
CA ALA A 46 -8.43 0.95 6.63
C ALA A 46 -8.57 -0.50 7.11
N GLN A 47 -9.52 -0.80 8.02
CA GLN A 47 -9.80 -2.18 8.47
C GLN A 47 -10.68 -2.94 7.46
N LEU A 48 -11.28 -2.25 6.49
CA LEU A 48 -12.13 -2.82 5.44
C LEU A 48 -11.38 -3.75 4.48
N GLU A 49 -10.06 -3.60 4.36
CA GLU A 49 -9.32 -4.13 3.20
C GLU A 49 -8.75 -5.54 3.40
N HIS A 50 -8.79 -6.09 4.62
CA HIS A 50 -8.03 -7.30 4.93
C HIS A 50 -8.85 -8.56 5.23
N TRP A 51 -10.10 -8.50 5.75
CA TRP A 51 -10.75 -9.71 6.29
C TRP A 51 -12.29 -9.76 6.30
N THR A 52 -13.00 -8.90 5.56
CA THR A 52 -14.47 -8.92 5.59
C THR A 52 -15.05 -9.61 4.35
N LEU A 53 -15.96 -10.56 4.58
CA LEU A 53 -16.78 -11.19 3.55
C LEU A 53 -18.22 -10.71 3.78
N PRO A 54 -19.04 -10.54 2.73
CA PRO A 54 -18.77 -10.83 1.31
C PRO A 54 -18.09 -9.69 0.55
N LEU A 55 -17.48 -10.03 -0.60
CA LEU A 55 -17.13 -9.05 -1.64
C LEU A 55 -18.36 -8.78 -2.49
N VAL A 56 -18.69 -7.51 -2.67
CA VAL A 56 -19.70 -7.09 -3.63
C VAL A 56 -19.03 -6.50 -4.86
N LEU A 57 -19.43 -7.01 -6.02
CA LEU A 57 -18.97 -6.51 -7.31
C LEU A 57 -19.83 -5.32 -7.74
N SER A 58 -19.20 -4.32 -8.35
CA SER A 58 -19.93 -3.31 -9.09
C SER A 58 -20.66 -3.93 -10.29
N HIS A 59 -21.64 -3.22 -10.84
CA HIS A 59 -22.35 -3.67 -12.04
C HIS A 59 -21.37 -3.91 -13.21
N GLU A 60 -20.39 -3.02 -13.37
CA GLU A 60 -19.35 -3.10 -14.41
C GLU A 60 -18.40 -4.27 -14.17
N GLU A 61 -18.01 -4.53 -12.92
CA GLU A 61 -17.15 -5.67 -12.57
C GLU A 61 -17.87 -7.02 -12.79
N ALA A 62 -19.15 -7.11 -12.41
CA ALA A 62 -19.95 -8.31 -12.64
C ALA A 62 -20.15 -8.56 -14.14
N LEU A 63 -20.43 -7.51 -14.92
CA LEU A 63 -20.54 -7.62 -16.36
C LEU A 63 -19.21 -8.01 -17.03
N LEU A 64 -18.09 -7.50 -16.52
CA LEU A 64 -16.75 -7.90 -16.96
C LEU A 64 -16.51 -9.39 -16.69
N CYS A 65 -16.90 -9.88 -15.51
CA CYS A 65 -16.81 -11.30 -15.17
C CYS A 65 -17.67 -12.16 -16.10
N TYR A 66 -18.86 -11.70 -16.45
CA TYR A 66 -19.74 -12.37 -17.42
C TYR A 66 -19.12 -12.38 -18.84
N TYR A 67 -18.55 -11.27 -19.30
CA TYR A 67 -17.96 -11.16 -20.64
C TYR A 67 -16.74 -12.06 -20.82
N ASN A 68 -15.96 -12.26 -19.76
CA ASN A 68 -14.73 -13.07 -19.79
C ASN A 68 -14.91 -14.46 -19.18
N ASP A 69 -16.15 -14.89 -18.91
CA ASP A 69 -16.50 -16.19 -18.32
C ASP A 69 -15.69 -16.52 -17.04
N LEU A 70 -15.46 -15.51 -16.20
CA LEU A 70 -14.63 -15.62 -14.99
C LEU A 70 -15.36 -16.25 -13.81
N LEU A 71 -16.68 -16.03 -13.72
CA LEU A 71 -17.52 -16.44 -12.59
C LEU A 71 -18.77 -17.16 -13.07
N THR A 72 -19.22 -18.14 -12.29
CA THR A 72 -20.53 -18.79 -12.46
C THR A 72 -21.56 -18.09 -11.58
N PHE A 73 -22.68 -17.67 -12.16
CA PHE A 73 -23.69 -16.86 -11.46
C PHE A 73 -24.86 -17.70 -10.95
N TYR A 74 -25.25 -17.46 -9.70
CA TYR A 74 -26.38 -18.12 -9.05
C TYR A 74 -27.37 -17.08 -8.54
N LYS A 75 -28.67 -17.31 -8.70
CA LYS A 75 -29.73 -16.51 -8.09
C LYS A 75 -30.12 -17.09 -6.74
N VAL A 76 -30.20 -16.26 -5.72
CA VAL A 76 -30.63 -16.66 -4.38
C VAL A 76 -32.08 -16.23 -4.16
N SER A 77 -32.95 -17.16 -3.75
CA SER A 77 -34.40 -16.95 -3.66
C SER A 77 -34.92 -16.49 -2.30
N SER A 78 -34.14 -16.64 -1.22
CA SER A 78 -34.52 -16.24 0.15
C SER A 78 -33.41 -15.45 0.86
N GLN A 79 -33.75 -14.73 1.93
CA GLN A 79 -32.84 -13.91 2.75
C GLN A 79 -31.47 -14.58 2.94
N LEU A 80 -30.40 -13.85 2.59
CA LEU A 80 -29.01 -14.25 2.76
C LEU A 80 -28.75 -14.48 4.26
N PHE A 81 -28.89 -15.73 4.73
CA PHE A 81 -28.21 -16.10 5.95
C PHE A 81 -26.73 -16.23 5.61
N PRO A 82 -25.81 -15.59 6.36
CA PRO A 82 -24.40 -15.95 6.27
C PRO A 82 -24.28 -17.46 6.50
N PRO A 83 -23.36 -18.15 5.82
CA PRO A 83 -23.16 -19.58 6.03
C PRO A 83 -23.03 -19.85 7.53
N ASN A 84 -23.80 -20.80 8.04
CA ASN A 84 -23.72 -21.20 9.44
C ASN A 84 -22.31 -21.80 9.64
N TYR A 85 -21.37 -21.02 10.18
CA TYR A 85 -20.00 -21.46 10.43
C TYR A 85 -19.92 -22.54 11.54
N GLU A 86 -21.05 -22.90 12.17
CA GLU A 86 -21.14 -23.83 13.29
C GLU A 86 -21.35 -25.31 12.91
N THR A 87 -21.50 -25.68 11.64
CA THR A 87 -21.58 -27.10 11.25
C THR A 87 -20.20 -27.75 11.18
N LYS A 88 -19.57 -27.94 12.35
CA LYS A 88 -18.33 -28.73 12.47
C LYS A 88 -18.50 -30.23 12.16
N ASN A 89 -19.71 -30.70 11.79
CA ASN A 89 -20.02 -32.12 11.59
C ASN A 89 -20.93 -32.42 10.39
N THR A 90 -20.70 -31.81 9.23
CA THR A 90 -21.25 -32.35 7.98
C THR A 90 -20.13 -32.46 6.94
N THR A 91 -19.90 -33.68 6.47
CA THR A 91 -19.07 -34.07 5.32
C THR A 91 -19.53 -33.46 3.98
N LYS A 92 -20.42 -32.46 4.00
CA LYS A 92 -20.95 -31.77 2.83
C LYS A 92 -20.43 -30.34 2.78
N LYS A 93 -19.33 -30.17 2.06
CA LYS A 93 -18.68 -28.89 1.72
C LYS A 93 -19.56 -27.89 0.93
N ASN A 94 -20.87 -28.10 0.84
CA ASN A 94 -21.76 -27.58 -0.20
C ASN A 94 -23.09 -26.96 0.31
N ASP A 95 -23.22 -26.68 1.61
CA ASP A 95 -24.48 -26.17 2.18
C ASP A 95 -24.93 -24.79 1.63
N TYR A 96 -24.06 -24.08 0.88
CA TYR A 96 -24.38 -22.84 0.14
C TYR A 96 -25.40 -23.05 -1.00
N LEU A 97 -25.51 -24.28 -1.52
CA LEU A 97 -26.26 -24.57 -2.75
C LEU A 97 -27.77 -24.77 -2.51
N ILE A 98 -28.21 -24.91 -1.25
CA ILE A 98 -29.55 -25.41 -0.94
C ILE A 98 -30.66 -24.45 -1.39
N ASN A 99 -30.38 -23.14 -1.46
CA ASN A 99 -31.35 -22.10 -1.88
C ASN A 99 -30.87 -21.24 -3.06
N SER A 100 -29.96 -21.76 -3.89
CA SER A 100 -29.39 -21.02 -5.02
C SER A 100 -29.62 -21.74 -6.35
N GLN A 101 -30.18 -21.04 -7.34
CA GLN A 101 -30.41 -21.54 -8.69
C GLN A 101 -29.30 -21.04 -9.63
N LEU A 102 -28.67 -21.94 -10.39
CA LEU A 102 -27.74 -21.54 -11.45
C LEU A 102 -28.48 -20.70 -12.51
N LEU A 103 -27.96 -19.52 -12.82
CA LEU A 103 -28.54 -18.64 -13.83
C LEU A 103 -28.12 -19.07 -15.24
N THR A 104 -29.07 -19.10 -16.16
CA THR A 104 -28.78 -19.31 -17.59
C THR A 104 -28.21 -18.03 -18.22
N ASN A 105 -27.59 -18.17 -19.40
CA ASN A 105 -27.12 -17.01 -20.17
C ASN A 105 -28.25 -16.05 -20.52
N GLU A 106 -29.45 -16.56 -20.80
CA GLU A 106 -30.61 -15.74 -21.14
C GLU A 106 -31.09 -14.92 -19.94
N GLU A 107 -31.12 -15.53 -18.75
CA GLU A 107 -31.47 -14.84 -17.51
C GLU A 107 -30.43 -13.77 -17.16
N LEU A 108 -29.13 -14.04 -17.36
CA LEU A 108 -28.07 -13.06 -17.13
C LEU A 108 -28.15 -11.89 -18.11
N VAL A 109 -28.33 -12.16 -19.41
CA VAL A 109 -28.53 -11.12 -20.43
C VAL A 109 -29.76 -10.29 -20.07
N SER A 110 -30.84 -10.92 -19.63
CA SER A 110 -32.04 -10.20 -19.18
C SER A 110 -31.78 -9.35 -17.94
N TYR A 111 -30.95 -9.81 -17.00
CA TYR A 111 -30.64 -9.04 -15.80
C TYR A 111 -29.78 -7.80 -16.10
N PHE A 112 -28.83 -7.93 -17.02
CA PHE A 112 -28.01 -6.82 -17.47
C PHE A 112 -28.74 -5.87 -18.44
N SER A 113 -29.89 -6.27 -19.00
CA SER A 113 -30.65 -5.53 -20.02
C SER A 113 -31.96 -4.94 -19.47
N PRO A 114 -32.48 -3.82 -20.02
CA PRO A 114 -31.85 -2.94 -20.99
C PRO A 114 -30.85 -1.99 -20.35
N MET A 115 -29.74 -1.76 -21.05
CA MET A 115 -28.78 -0.70 -20.70
C MET A 115 -29.08 0.55 -21.52
N SER A 116 -29.01 1.71 -20.87
CA SER A 116 -28.92 2.98 -21.57
C SER A 116 -27.60 3.09 -22.33
N THR A 117 -27.55 3.96 -23.34
CA THR A 117 -26.30 4.32 -24.03
C THR A 117 -25.21 4.73 -23.03
N SER A 118 -25.57 5.50 -21.99
CA SER A 118 -24.62 5.91 -20.95
C SER A 118 -24.02 4.73 -20.19
N THR A 119 -24.81 3.70 -19.85
CA THR A 119 -24.32 2.50 -19.18
C THR A 119 -23.39 1.70 -20.09
N PHE A 120 -23.73 1.57 -21.38
CA PHE A 120 -22.82 0.95 -22.34
C PHE A 120 -21.51 1.72 -22.49
N THR A 121 -21.56 3.05 -22.62
CA THR A 121 -20.36 3.89 -22.69
C THR A 121 -19.50 3.72 -21.44
N LYS A 122 -20.13 3.71 -20.26
CA LYS A 122 -19.45 3.53 -18.97
C LYS A 122 -18.72 2.20 -18.91
N PHE A 123 -19.39 1.10 -19.28
CA PHE A 123 -18.78 -0.22 -19.26
C PHE A 123 -17.71 -0.40 -20.35
N ALA A 124 -17.90 0.13 -21.55
CA ALA A 124 -16.90 0.07 -22.61
C ALA A 124 -15.59 0.78 -22.21
N VAL A 125 -15.69 1.96 -21.59
CA VAL A 125 -14.52 2.65 -21.03
C VAL A 125 -13.92 1.85 -19.86
N PHE A 126 -14.74 1.33 -18.95
CA PHE A 126 -14.28 0.51 -17.83
C PHE A 126 -13.46 -0.69 -18.32
N GLN A 127 -13.98 -1.43 -19.29
CA GLN A 127 -13.31 -2.59 -19.88
C GLN A 127 -11.99 -2.20 -20.57
N ASP A 128 -11.95 -1.09 -21.31
CA ASP A 128 -10.72 -0.63 -21.97
C ASP A 128 -9.63 -0.22 -20.96
N VAL A 129 -10.00 0.51 -19.91
CA VAL A 129 -9.07 0.90 -18.84
C VAL A 129 -8.57 -0.33 -18.07
N TRP A 130 -9.45 -1.29 -17.82
CA TRP A 130 -9.09 -2.57 -17.22
C TRP A 130 -8.14 -3.39 -18.11
N LYS A 131 -8.40 -3.49 -19.42
CA LYS A 131 -7.51 -4.16 -20.39
C LYS A 131 -6.11 -3.55 -20.43
N LYS A 132 -5.98 -2.25 -20.13
CA LYS A 132 -4.69 -1.55 -20.00
C LYS A 132 -3.94 -1.88 -18.70
N GLY A 133 -4.49 -2.74 -17.83
CA GLY A 133 -3.87 -3.18 -16.58
C GLY A 133 -4.09 -2.25 -15.39
N TYR A 134 -5.00 -1.28 -15.50
CA TYR A 134 -5.34 -0.40 -14.38
C TYR A 134 -6.39 -1.03 -13.47
N TYR A 135 -6.36 -0.64 -12.20
CA TYR A 135 -7.39 -0.96 -11.22
C TYR A 135 -8.39 0.20 -11.15
N LEU A 136 -9.66 -0.13 -11.01
CA LEU A 136 -10.77 0.83 -10.97
C LEU A 136 -11.56 0.68 -9.67
N THR A 137 -11.88 1.80 -9.02
CA THR A 137 -12.84 1.84 -7.91
C THR A 137 -13.88 2.93 -8.16
N SER A 138 -14.95 2.99 -7.35
CA SER A 138 -15.93 4.09 -7.43
C SER A 138 -15.26 5.46 -7.30
N GLY A 139 -15.64 6.39 -8.18
CA GLY A 139 -15.18 7.78 -8.19
C GLY A 139 -16.10 8.76 -7.47
N ASN A 140 -17.24 8.30 -6.93
CA ASN A 140 -18.33 9.19 -6.47
C ASN A 140 -17.87 10.21 -5.42
N LYS A 141 -16.98 9.81 -4.48
CA LYS A 141 -16.38 10.70 -3.46
C LYS A 141 -15.58 11.86 -4.06
N PHE A 142 -15.16 11.76 -5.32
CA PHE A 142 -14.33 12.74 -6.03
C PHE A 142 -15.03 13.34 -7.26
N GLY A 143 -16.35 13.19 -7.39
CA GLY A 143 -17.12 13.78 -8.49
C GLY A 143 -16.81 13.19 -9.87
N GLY A 144 -16.27 11.97 -9.92
CA GLY A 144 -16.11 11.19 -11.15
C GLY A 144 -16.84 9.85 -11.06
N ASP A 145 -16.90 9.12 -12.16
CA ASP A 145 -17.47 7.78 -12.20
C ASP A 145 -16.52 6.76 -11.57
N PHE A 146 -15.22 6.88 -11.87
CA PHE A 146 -14.21 5.96 -11.38
C PHE A 146 -12.94 6.67 -10.89
N LEU A 147 -12.22 6.02 -9.99
CA LEU A 147 -10.82 6.29 -9.71
C LEU A 147 -9.96 5.26 -10.41
N VAL A 148 -8.90 5.72 -11.06
CA VAL A 148 -7.98 4.85 -11.82
C VAL A 148 -6.63 4.77 -11.11
N TYR A 149 -6.20 3.55 -10.81
CA TYR A 149 -4.97 3.25 -10.08
C TYR A 149 -4.01 2.45 -10.95
N PRO A 150 -2.70 2.75 -10.92
CA PRO A 150 -1.68 1.99 -11.65
C PRO A 150 -1.38 0.60 -11.04
N GLY A 151 -1.98 0.27 -9.89
CA GLY A 151 -1.83 -0.99 -9.17
C GLY A 151 -2.93 -1.12 -8.11
N ASP A 152 -2.85 -2.15 -7.25
CA ASP A 152 -3.88 -2.42 -6.23
C ASP A 152 -4.17 -1.17 -5.37
N PRO A 153 -5.43 -0.73 -5.24
CA PRO A 153 -5.82 0.44 -4.45
C PRO A 153 -5.32 0.43 -2.99
N ILE A 154 -5.02 -0.74 -2.42
CA ILE A 154 -4.44 -0.87 -1.06
C ILE A 154 -3.04 -0.22 -1.02
N HIS A 155 -2.25 -0.38 -2.08
CA HIS A 155 -0.84 0.05 -2.11
C HIS A 155 -0.61 1.31 -2.95
N PHE A 156 -1.57 1.66 -3.82
CA PHE A 156 -1.43 2.74 -4.77
C PHE A 156 -2.47 3.82 -4.54
N HIS A 157 -2.08 5.08 -4.75
CA HIS A 157 -3.03 6.17 -4.83
C HIS A 157 -3.60 6.29 -6.25
N ALA A 158 -4.89 6.59 -6.34
CA ALA A 158 -5.53 6.88 -7.61
C ALA A 158 -4.82 8.04 -8.32
N ARG A 159 -4.50 7.82 -9.59
CA ARG A 159 -3.80 8.77 -10.44
C ARG A 159 -4.76 9.67 -11.21
N PHE A 160 -5.90 9.11 -11.61
CA PHE A 160 -6.93 9.81 -12.36
C PHE A 160 -8.29 9.75 -11.67
N ILE A 161 -9.03 10.84 -11.77
CA ILE A 161 -10.49 10.85 -11.62
C ILE A 161 -11.04 10.71 -13.04
N LEU A 162 -11.71 9.59 -13.30
CA LEU A 162 -12.30 9.26 -14.60
C LEU A 162 -13.79 9.63 -14.59
N THR A 163 -14.19 10.50 -15.52
CA THR A 163 -15.58 10.88 -15.73
C THR A 163 -16.00 10.44 -17.13
N ILE A 164 -17.13 9.76 -17.21
CA ILE A 164 -17.73 9.29 -18.45
C ILE A 164 -18.66 10.37 -18.97
N VAL A 165 -18.45 10.77 -20.22
CA VAL A 165 -19.27 11.75 -20.92
C VAL A 165 -19.86 11.12 -22.16
N ASN A 166 -21.08 11.49 -22.53
CA ASN A 166 -21.63 11.09 -23.83
C ASN A 166 -20.91 11.87 -24.94
N ILE A 167 -20.69 11.23 -26.10
CA ILE A 167 -19.96 11.86 -27.20
C ILE A 167 -20.64 13.14 -27.71
N SER A 168 -21.97 13.19 -27.65
CA SER A 168 -22.78 14.34 -28.05
C SER A 168 -22.96 15.38 -26.94
N GLN A 169 -22.45 15.10 -25.72
CA GLN A 169 -22.60 15.99 -24.58
C GLN A 169 -21.69 17.21 -24.73
N LYS A 170 -22.29 18.40 -24.69
CA LYS A 170 -21.53 19.65 -24.58
C LYS A 170 -20.94 19.77 -23.17
N ILE A 171 -19.62 19.89 -23.08
CA ILE A 171 -18.92 20.14 -21.83
C ILE A 171 -18.81 21.65 -21.64
N THR A 172 -19.39 22.17 -20.55
CA THR A 172 -19.31 23.60 -20.25
C THR A 172 -17.97 23.96 -19.60
N PRO A 173 -17.48 25.20 -19.77
CA PRO A 173 -16.27 25.65 -19.07
C PRO A 173 -16.36 25.47 -17.54
N LEU A 174 -17.55 25.68 -16.97
CA LEU A 174 -17.80 25.50 -15.53
C LEU A 174 -17.60 24.04 -15.07
N GLN A 175 -18.01 23.06 -15.87
CA GLN A 175 -17.79 21.64 -15.58
C GLN A 175 -16.29 21.29 -15.56
N LEU A 176 -15.53 21.81 -16.54
CA LEU A 176 -14.07 21.63 -16.57
C LEU A 176 -13.39 22.26 -15.36
N ILE A 177 -13.75 23.50 -15.03
CA ILE A 177 -13.20 24.20 -13.85
C ILE A 177 -13.56 23.45 -12.56
N SER A 178 -14.79 22.97 -12.43
CA SER A 178 -15.23 22.21 -11.25
C SER A 178 -14.47 20.90 -11.10
N SER A 179 -14.31 20.15 -12.19
CA SER A 179 -13.52 18.91 -12.19
C SER A 179 -12.05 19.19 -11.87
N ALA A 180 -11.48 20.25 -12.46
CA ALA A 180 -10.12 20.69 -12.18
C ALA A 180 -9.92 21.04 -10.69
N ARG A 181 -10.87 21.74 -10.08
CA ARG A 181 -10.85 22.08 -8.64
C ARG A 181 -10.78 20.83 -7.77
N VAL A 182 -11.66 19.85 -8.01
CA VAL A 182 -11.68 18.59 -7.23
C VAL A 182 -10.39 17.80 -7.45
N GLY A 183 -9.93 17.69 -8.70
CA GLY A 183 -8.65 17.03 -9.02
C GLY A 183 -7.45 17.66 -8.31
N VAL A 184 -7.36 19.00 -8.26
CA VAL A 184 -6.30 19.70 -7.53
C VAL A 184 -6.36 19.41 -6.03
N ALA A 185 -7.54 19.49 -5.42
CA ALA A 185 -7.73 19.22 -4.00
C ALA A 185 -7.36 17.76 -3.64
N ALA A 186 -7.79 16.82 -4.48
CA ALA A 186 -7.56 15.40 -4.32
C ALA A 186 -6.16 14.93 -4.77
N LYS A 187 -5.36 15.82 -5.36
CA LYS A 187 -4.07 15.57 -6.01
C LYS A 187 -4.12 14.53 -7.14
N LYS A 188 -5.19 14.53 -7.93
CA LYS A 188 -5.44 13.62 -9.05
C LYS A 188 -5.56 14.40 -10.36
N LYS A 189 -5.24 13.76 -11.48
CA LYS A 189 -5.49 14.32 -12.82
C LYS A 189 -6.94 14.01 -13.23
N ASN A 190 -7.58 14.90 -13.99
CA ASN A 190 -8.90 14.60 -14.53
C ASN A 190 -8.75 13.91 -15.88
N LEU A 191 -9.60 12.91 -16.10
CA LEU A 191 -9.67 12.17 -17.33
C LEU A 191 -11.14 12.07 -17.71
N TYR A 192 -11.52 12.73 -18.79
CA TYR A 192 -12.81 12.50 -19.40
C TYR A 192 -12.68 11.38 -20.43
N ALA A 193 -13.69 10.54 -20.51
CA ALA A 193 -13.73 9.47 -21.49
C ALA A 193 -15.12 9.34 -22.10
N SER A 194 -15.15 8.96 -23.37
CA SER A 194 -16.37 8.64 -24.09
C SER A 194 -16.14 7.46 -25.01
N PHE A 195 -17.22 6.86 -25.47
CA PHE A 195 -17.23 5.80 -26.45
C PHE A 195 -18.37 6.08 -27.41
N ASP A 196 -18.05 6.12 -28.69
CA ASP A 196 -19.01 6.33 -29.76
C ASP A 196 -19.41 4.97 -30.35
N PHE A 197 -20.71 4.69 -30.37
CA PHE A 197 -21.26 3.45 -30.89
C PHE A 197 -21.96 3.73 -32.21
N GLU A 198 -21.51 3.12 -33.30
CA GLU A 198 -22.25 3.17 -34.57
C GLU A 198 -23.64 2.53 -34.44
N LYS A 199 -23.72 1.44 -33.67
CA LYS A 199 -24.96 0.75 -33.28
C LYS A 199 -24.83 0.32 -31.83
N LEU A 200 -25.93 0.41 -31.08
CA LEU A 200 -25.94 -0.05 -29.69
C LEU A 200 -25.61 -1.54 -29.63
N PRO A 201 -24.62 -1.94 -28.79
CA PRO A 201 -24.20 -3.32 -28.68
C PRO A 201 -25.26 -4.16 -27.96
N LYS A 202 -25.30 -5.46 -28.26
CA LYS A 202 -26.09 -6.41 -27.48
C LYS A 202 -25.19 -7.08 -26.45
N ILE A 203 -25.70 -7.25 -25.23
CA ILE A 203 -24.95 -7.89 -24.14
C ILE A 203 -24.51 -9.31 -24.50
N ALA A 204 -25.33 -10.03 -25.27
CA ALA A 204 -25.04 -11.39 -25.73
C ALA A 204 -23.80 -11.49 -26.64
N ASP A 205 -23.43 -10.40 -27.33
CA ASP A 205 -22.29 -10.39 -28.26
C ASP A 205 -20.94 -10.41 -27.51
N LYS A 206 -20.94 -10.08 -26.21
CA LYS A 206 -19.75 -10.03 -25.32
C LYS A 206 -18.57 -9.20 -25.85
N GLN A 207 -18.80 -8.30 -26.82
CA GLN A 207 -17.74 -7.52 -27.45
C GLN A 207 -18.21 -6.11 -27.80
N PHE A 208 -17.27 -5.15 -27.69
CA PHE A 208 -17.44 -3.80 -28.23
C PHE A 208 -16.49 -3.59 -29.41
N ILE A 209 -17.03 -3.01 -30.48
CA ILE A 209 -16.27 -2.62 -31.67
C ILE A 209 -15.98 -1.11 -31.54
N GLY A 210 -14.71 -0.73 -31.63
CA GLY A 210 -14.25 0.65 -31.51
C GLY A 210 -13.23 0.86 -30.40
N LYS A 211 -12.85 2.13 -30.18
CA LYS A 211 -11.92 2.53 -29.13
C LYS A 211 -12.48 3.75 -28.39
N PRO A 212 -12.37 3.80 -27.05
CA PRO A 212 -12.79 4.98 -26.31
C PRO A 212 -11.89 6.19 -26.60
N LEU A 213 -12.50 7.36 -26.61
CA LEU A 213 -11.82 8.66 -26.68
C LEU A 213 -11.51 9.13 -25.25
N TYR A 214 -10.30 9.65 -25.04
CA TYR A 214 -9.84 10.16 -23.76
C TYR A 214 -9.39 11.62 -23.86
N LEU A 215 -9.86 12.46 -22.93
CA LEU A 215 -9.43 13.84 -22.76
C LEU A 215 -8.87 14.04 -21.36
N GLY A 216 -7.55 14.11 -21.24
CA GLY A 216 -6.86 14.37 -19.98
C GLY A 216 -6.64 15.87 -19.76
N PHE A 217 -6.94 16.38 -18.56
CA PHE A 217 -6.66 17.77 -18.20
C PHE A 217 -6.32 17.94 -16.72
N HIS A 218 -5.61 19.02 -16.41
CA HIS A 218 -5.27 19.42 -15.05
C HIS A 218 -5.05 20.93 -14.97
N TRP A 219 -5.09 21.49 -13.76
CA TRP A 219 -4.73 22.88 -13.55
C TRP A 219 -3.25 23.11 -13.87
N SER A 220 -2.91 24.19 -14.58
CA SER A 220 -1.54 24.45 -15.08
C SER A 220 -0.48 24.43 -13.98
N ASP A 221 -0.77 25.03 -12.82
CA ASP A 221 0.17 25.10 -11.69
C ASP A 221 0.25 23.82 -10.83
N PHE A 222 -0.49 22.76 -11.19
CA PHE A 222 -0.51 21.50 -10.45
C PHE A 222 0.90 20.88 -10.31
N GLN A 223 1.71 20.93 -11.38
CA GLN A 223 3.06 20.37 -11.39
C GLN A 223 4.05 21.18 -10.54
N LYS A 224 3.89 22.51 -10.46
CA LYS A 224 4.80 23.39 -9.71
C LYS A 224 4.74 23.13 -8.20
N LYS A 225 3.54 22.86 -7.66
CA LYS A 225 3.36 22.52 -6.23
C LYS A 225 3.96 21.17 -5.85
N GLN A 226 3.90 20.17 -6.75
CA GLN A 226 4.52 18.85 -6.53
C GLN A 226 6.05 18.92 -6.53
N ARG A 227 6.64 19.74 -7.43
CA ARG A 227 8.10 19.98 -7.43
C ARG A 227 8.56 20.63 -6.12
N LYS A 228 7.88 21.69 -5.65
CA LYS A 228 8.23 22.38 -4.40
C LYS A 228 8.24 21.46 -3.17
N LYS A 229 7.28 20.51 -3.07
CA LYS A 229 7.25 19.53 -1.98
C LYS A 229 8.34 18.46 -2.07
N ARG A 230 8.72 18.04 -3.28
CA ARG A 230 9.84 17.09 -3.45
C ARG A 230 11.17 17.74 -3.11
N THR A 231 11.36 19.01 -3.47
CA THR A 231 12.56 19.77 -3.06
C THR A 231 12.62 20.00 -1.56
N SER A 232 11.51 20.33 -0.89
CA SER A 232 11.53 20.51 0.57
C SER A 232 11.85 19.20 1.31
N LYS A 233 11.24 18.07 0.90
CA LYS A 233 11.50 16.77 1.51
C LYS A 233 12.91 16.23 1.25
N LYS A 234 13.48 16.56 0.08
CA LYS A 234 14.88 16.24 -0.25
C LYS A 234 15.84 17.06 0.60
N ASN A 235 15.57 18.35 0.76
CA ASN A 235 16.37 19.22 1.63
C ASN A 235 16.28 18.81 3.10
N GLU A 236 15.10 18.40 3.60
CA GLU A 236 14.94 17.87 4.96
C GLU A 236 15.76 16.58 5.18
N MET A 237 15.72 15.64 4.24
CA MET A 237 16.56 14.42 4.31
C MET A 237 18.06 14.71 4.16
N GLU A 238 18.45 15.70 3.35
CA GLU A 238 19.87 16.10 3.23
C GLU A 238 20.38 16.74 4.53
N ILE A 239 19.56 17.58 5.18
CA ILE A 239 19.87 18.19 6.48
C ILE A 239 19.96 17.13 7.59
N GLU A 240 19.05 16.15 7.64
CA GLU A 240 19.12 15.04 8.60
C GLU A 240 20.39 14.20 8.42
N ASN A 241 20.76 13.88 7.17
CA ASN A 241 21.97 13.13 6.86
C ASN A 241 23.26 13.90 7.18
N GLU A 242 23.28 15.22 7.00
CA GLU A 242 24.42 16.06 7.39
C GLU A 242 24.57 16.15 8.91
N ASN A 243 23.46 16.35 9.63
CA ASN A 243 23.46 16.36 11.10
C ASN A 243 23.89 15.01 11.69
N GLU A 244 23.51 13.89 11.08
CA GLU A 244 23.92 12.56 11.52
C GLU A 244 25.41 12.31 11.32
N LYS A 245 25.98 12.73 10.18
CA LYS A 245 27.43 12.69 9.92
C LYS A 245 28.23 13.58 10.87
N GLU A 246 27.72 14.76 11.20
CA GLU A 246 28.37 15.67 12.15
C GLU A 246 28.37 15.07 13.57
N ASN A 247 27.25 14.48 13.99
CA ASN A 247 27.14 13.79 15.28
C ASN A 247 28.05 12.56 15.38
N GLU A 248 28.19 11.79 14.30
CA GLU A 248 29.10 10.64 14.26
C GLU A 248 30.58 11.08 14.36
N THR A 249 30.91 12.20 13.71
CA THR A 249 32.25 12.81 13.78
C THR A 249 32.57 13.29 15.19
N ARG A 250 31.62 13.96 15.87
CA ARG A 250 31.77 14.38 17.28
C ARG A 250 32.01 13.20 18.21
N ARG A 251 31.25 12.10 18.05
CA ARG A 251 31.44 10.87 18.83
C ARG A 251 32.82 10.24 18.65
N LYS A 252 33.39 10.28 17.43
CA LYS A 252 34.76 9.79 17.17
C LYS A 252 35.81 10.65 17.89
N ILE A 253 35.68 11.97 17.83
CA ILE A 253 36.59 12.90 18.51
C ILE A 253 36.55 12.72 20.04
N GLU A 254 35.37 12.55 20.63
CA GLU A 254 35.23 12.31 22.07
C GLU A 254 35.87 10.99 22.51
N LYS A 255 35.72 9.92 21.71
CA LYS A 255 36.40 8.63 21.98
C LYS A 255 37.92 8.78 21.92
N GLU A 256 38.46 9.50 20.93
CA GLU A 256 39.91 9.73 20.82
C GLU A 256 40.46 10.56 21.99
N LYS A 257 39.71 11.57 22.46
CA LYS A 257 40.07 12.35 23.65
C LYS A 257 40.07 11.50 24.92
N GLY A 258 39.08 10.61 25.07
CA GLY A 258 39.03 9.65 26.19
C GLY A 258 40.26 8.74 26.21
N ILE A 259 40.62 8.16 25.06
CA ILE A 259 41.79 7.27 24.93
C ILE A 259 43.10 8.01 25.22
N LYS A 260 43.24 9.28 24.79
CA LYS A 260 44.41 10.09 25.11
C LYS A 260 44.55 10.35 26.61
N ASN A 261 43.45 10.69 27.28
CA ASN A 261 43.46 10.93 28.72
C ASN A 261 43.79 9.66 29.52
N GLU A 262 43.33 8.48 29.10
CA GLU A 262 43.70 7.22 29.74
C GLU A 262 45.20 6.90 29.58
N LYS A 263 45.75 7.11 28.39
CA LYS A 263 47.19 6.91 28.14
C LYS A 263 48.08 7.87 28.93
N GLU A 264 47.63 9.10 29.17
CA GLU A 264 48.34 10.05 30.03
C GLU A 264 48.33 9.60 31.50
N LYS A 265 47.18 9.12 32.01
CA LYS A 265 47.09 8.57 33.37
C LYS A 265 47.95 7.33 33.58
N GLU A 266 48.06 6.45 32.58
CA GLU A 266 48.95 5.28 32.67
C GLU A 266 50.43 5.69 32.73
N LYS A 267 50.84 6.69 31.93
CA LYS A 267 52.21 7.22 31.97
C LYS A 267 52.55 7.88 33.31
N GLU A 268 51.61 8.58 33.94
CA GLU A 268 51.82 9.14 35.27
C GLU A 268 52.01 8.05 36.33
N LYS A 269 51.18 7.00 36.31
CA LYS A 269 51.32 5.85 37.21
C LYS A 269 52.65 5.12 37.04
N GLU A 270 53.14 5.02 35.81
CA GLU A 270 54.43 4.36 35.52
C GLU A 270 55.62 5.17 36.07
N LYS A 271 55.58 6.50 35.93
CA LYS A 271 56.57 7.40 36.54
C LYS A 271 56.57 7.35 38.07
N GLU A 272 55.39 7.18 38.68
CA GLU A 272 55.25 7.07 40.13
C GLU A 272 55.88 5.76 40.64
N LYS A 273 55.65 4.64 39.94
CA LYS A 273 56.31 3.36 40.22
C LYS A 273 57.83 3.39 40.05
N GLU A 274 58.34 4.12 39.06
CA GLU A 274 59.78 4.32 38.89
C GLU A 274 60.38 5.13 40.05
N LYS A 275 59.69 6.17 40.53
CA LYS A 275 60.11 6.91 41.72
C LYS A 275 60.15 6.02 42.97
N GLU A 276 59.12 5.21 43.21
CA GLU A 276 59.11 4.27 44.34
C GLU A 276 60.26 3.25 44.27
N ARG A 277 60.55 2.70 43.07
CA ARG A 277 61.70 1.81 42.88
C ARG A 277 63.03 2.51 43.16
N SER A 278 63.15 3.78 42.81
CA SER A 278 64.35 4.58 43.04
C SER A 278 64.58 4.83 44.53
N ILE A 279 63.50 5.08 45.28
CA ILE A 279 63.52 5.28 46.73
C ILE A 279 63.91 3.98 47.45
N ASN A 280 63.30 2.84 47.10
CA ASN A 280 63.67 1.55 47.70
C ASN A 280 65.13 1.18 47.44
N LEU A 281 65.69 1.54 46.27
CA LEU A 281 67.11 1.31 45.97
C LEU A 281 68.07 2.20 46.78
N GLN A 282 67.60 3.36 47.26
CA GLN A 282 68.35 4.23 48.15
C GLN A 282 68.31 3.70 49.59
N GLU A 283 67.15 3.22 50.06
CA GLU A 283 67.01 2.61 51.39
C GLU A 283 67.82 1.30 51.54
N GLU A 284 68.00 0.51 50.48
CA GLU A 284 68.88 -0.66 50.51
C GLU A 284 70.38 -0.32 50.62
N LYS A 285 70.79 0.86 50.16
CA LYS A 285 72.19 1.34 50.26
C LYS A 285 72.52 1.97 51.62
N GLU A 286 71.51 2.34 52.40
CA GLU A 286 71.66 2.90 53.74
C GLU A 286 71.62 1.83 54.85
N LYS A 287 71.52 0.54 54.52
CA LYS A 287 71.75 -0.52 55.49
C LYS A 287 73.26 -0.56 55.83
N PRO A 288 73.66 -0.29 57.08
CA PRO A 288 75.06 -0.22 57.46
C PRO A 288 75.75 -1.56 57.20
N THR A 289 76.86 -1.52 56.48
CA THR A 289 77.68 -2.71 56.21
C THR A 289 78.55 -3.02 57.43
N GLU A 290 78.77 -4.31 57.70
CA GLU A 290 79.49 -4.84 58.87
C GLU A 290 80.86 -4.19 59.16
N LYS A 291 81.49 -3.55 58.17
CA LYS A 291 82.76 -2.83 58.32
C LYS A 291 82.66 -1.45 58.98
N GLU A 292 81.49 -0.81 59.00
CA GLU A 292 81.31 0.46 59.71
C GLU A 292 81.09 0.28 61.22
N LYS A 293 80.63 -0.91 61.64
CA LYS A 293 80.59 -1.29 63.07
C LYS A 293 81.97 -1.59 63.66
N GLU A 294 83.00 -1.78 62.84
CA GLU A 294 84.35 -2.11 63.32
C GLU A 294 85.24 -0.87 63.57
N LYS A 295 84.86 0.31 63.04
CA LYS A 295 85.50 1.59 63.39
C LYS A 295 85.04 2.13 64.75
N GLU A 296 83.90 1.66 65.27
CA GLU A 296 83.46 1.84 66.67
C GLU A 296 84.34 1.08 67.70
N MET A 297 85.44 0.42 67.31
CA MET A 297 86.38 -0.19 68.27
C MET A 297 87.84 0.32 68.23
N ILE A 298 88.23 1.21 67.30
CA ILE A 298 89.67 1.51 67.07
C ILE A 298 89.99 3.03 67.02
N ILE A 299 89.19 3.89 67.68
CA ILE A 299 89.62 5.27 68.01
C ILE A 299 89.45 5.55 69.52
N GLU A 300 89.44 4.50 70.35
CA GLU A 300 90.14 4.46 71.64
C GLU A 300 91.60 4.11 71.32
N GLU A 301 92.54 4.97 71.75
CA GLU A 301 93.99 4.96 71.48
C GLU A 301 94.46 5.32 70.05
N LYS A 302 94.55 6.63 69.79
CA LYS A 302 95.85 7.32 69.61
C LYS A 302 95.72 8.83 69.77
#